data_AF-A0A3B9T7P1-F1
#
_entry.id   AF-A0A3B9T7P1-F1
#
_cell.length_a   1.000
_cell.length_b   1.000
_cell.length_c   1.000
_cell.angle_alpha   90.00
_cell.angle_beta   90.00
_cell.angle_gamma   90.00
#
_symmetry.space_group_name_H-M   'P 1'
#
loop_
_entity.id
_entity.type
_entity.pdbx_description
1 polymer ?
#
loop_
_entity_poly.entity_id
_entity_poly.type
_entity_poly.pdbx_seq_one_letter_code
_entity_poly.pdbx_strand_id
1 'polypeptide(L)'
;MYLKIIYTPTMKKNMKEPLSYLKKILSLKRAGIGVSPENVEISDLEPLNERIRKILGIQNEPLKSSDMFYFIMYDIEDNKVRTQISKYLIKKGCIRIQKSIFIAKTERVKFSEIHHALKSINDLYENADSIILVPISTDIVSSMKLIGQNVDIDIITQSYNTLFI
;
A
#
# COMPACT_ATOMS: atom_id res chain seq x y z
N MET A 1 64.92 27.42 -18.75
CA MET A 1 64.26 28.58 -18.13
C MET A 1 62.77 28.26 -17.98
N TYR A 2 62.38 27.94 -16.74
CA TYR A 2 61.07 28.01 -16.06
C TYR A 2 59.79 27.37 -16.63
N LEU A 3 59.49 26.20 -16.04
CA LEU A 3 58.29 25.81 -15.27
C LEU A 3 56.87 26.21 -15.72
N LYS A 4 56.08 25.19 -16.10
CA LYS A 4 54.61 25.15 -16.08
C LYS A 4 54.09 25.17 -14.64
N ILE A 5 53.14 26.06 -14.31
CA ILE A 5 52.29 25.94 -13.12
C ILE A 5 50.83 25.84 -13.58
N ILE A 6 50.21 24.73 -13.21
CA ILE A 6 48.78 24.44 -13.35
C ILE A 6 48.04 25.23 -12.26
N TYR A 7 47.07 26.08 -12.64
CA TYR A 7 46.22 26.79 -11.68
C TYR A 7 44.77 26.33 -11.86
N THR A 8 44.24 25.60 -10.89
CA THR A 8 42.84 25.24 -10.75
C THR A 8 42.06 26.36 -10.05
N PRO A 9 40.92 26.85 -10.58
CA PRO A 9 40.10 27.81 -9.86
C PRO A 9 39.27 27.11 -8.78
N THR A 10 39.35 27.67 -7.58
CA THR A 10 38.69 27.28 -6.34
C THR A 10 37.18 27.60 -6.37
N MET A 11 36.35 26.71 -5.83
CA MET A 11 34.91 26.94 -5.67
C MET A 11 34.63 28.11 -4.71
N LYS A 12 34.05 29.19 -5.22
CA LYS A 12 33.51 30.28 -4.40
C LYS A 12 32.26 29.81 -3.66
N LYS A 13 32.34 29.84 -2.32
CA LYS A 13 31.22 29.67 -1.38
C LYS A 13 30.16 30.75 -1.68
N ASN A 14 28.95 30.33 -2.09
CA ASN A 14 27.81 31.23 -2.29
C ASN A 14 27.39 31.84 -0.95
N MET A 15 27.88 33.05 -0.69
CA MET A 15 27.45 33.90 0.41
C MET A 15 26.06 34.43 0.05
N LYS A 16 25.01 33.88 0.69
CA LYS A 16 23.65 34.36 0.47
C LYS A 16 23.57 35.82 0.94
N GLU A 17 23.23 36.72 0.02
CA GLU A 17 23.04 38.14 0.32
C GLU A 17 22.08 38.32 1.50
N PRO A 18 22.34 39.29 2.40
CA PRO A 18 21.48 39.51 3.55
C PRO A 18 20.09 39.87 3.05
N LEU A 19 19.08 39.05 3.39
CA LEU A 19 17.69 39.31 3.04
C LEU A 19 17.36 40.77 3.40
N SER A 20 16.98 41.55 2.38
CA SER A 20 16.34 42.86 2.56
C SER A 20 15.30 42.75 3.67
N TYR A 21 15.28 43.74 4.57
CA TYR A 21 14.42 43.77 5.75
C TYR A 21 12.97 43.35 5.45
N LEU A 22 12.45 43.77 4.29
CA LEU A 22 11.13 43.40 3.79
C LEU A 22 10.94 41.90 3.59
N LYS A 23 11.95 41.17 3.07
CA LYS A 23 11.86 39.71 2.89
C LYS A 23 11.84 38.97 4.23
N LYS A 24 12.52 39.48 5.27
CA LYS A 24 12.45 38.90 6.62
C LYS A 24 11.08 39.10 7.26
N ILE A 25 10.53 40.31 7.14
CA ILE A 25 9.17 40.61 7.61
C ILE A 25 8.13 39.75 6.85
N LEU A 26 8.31 39.55 5.54
CA LEU A 26 7.41 38.72 4.74
C LEU A 26 7.48 37.23 5.12
N SER A 27 8.67 36.70 5.44
CA SER A 27 8.80 35.32 5.92
C SER A 27 8.18 35.13 7.30
N LEU A 28 8.30 36.12 8.19
CA LEU A 28 7.66 36.09 9.52
C LEU A 28 6.13 36.13 9.43
N LYS A 29 5.58 36.96 8.54
CA LYS A 29 4.14 37.00 8.25
C LYS A 29 3.63 35.68 7.65
N ARG A 30 4.39 35.07 6.73
CA ARG A 30 4.07 33.76 6.15
C ARG A 30 4.15 32.61 7.16
N ALA A 31 4.99 32.76 8.19
CA ALA A 31 5.09 31.82 9.31
C ALA A 31 3.96 31.96 10.35
N GLY A 32 2.94 32.77 10.08
CA GLY A 32 1.74 32.86 10.92
C GLY A 32 1.89 33.75 12.15
N ILE A 33 2.96 34.54 12.26
CA ILE A 33 3.09 35.55 13.33
C ILE A 33 2.24 36.76 12.94
N GLY A 34 0.97 36.69 13.28
CA GLY A 34 0.03 37.81 13.31
C GLY A 34 -0.47 38.04 14.74
N VAL A 35 -0.99 39.23 15.00
CA VAL A 35 -1.75 39.55 16.20
C VAL A 35 -2.84 38.48 16.37
N SER A 36 -2.97 37.89 17.57
CA SER A 36 -4.08 37.00 17.87
C SER A 36 -5.37 37.68 17.43
N PRO A 37 -6.21 37.04 16.59
CA PRO A 37 -7.55 37.56 16.39
C PRO A 37 -8.19 37.68 17.77
N GLU A 38 -8.79 38.84 18.04
CA GLU A 38 -9.61 39.08 19.22
C GLU A 38 -10.50 37.86 19.46
N ASN A 39 -10.53 37.40 20.72
CA ASN A 39 -11.26 36.24 21.24
C ASN A 39 -12.20 35.61 20.21
N VAL A 40 -11.70 34.63 19.45
CA VAL A 40 -12.57 33.76 18.67
C VAL A 40 -13.41 33.02 19.69
N GLU A 41 -14.69 33.34 19.79
CA GLU A 41 -15.62 32.60 20.63
C GLU A 41 -15.50 31.12 20.26
N ILE A 42 -15.17 30.30 21.25
CA ILE A 42 -14.93 28.85 21.11
C ILE A 42 -16.22 28.10 20.65
N SER A 43 -17.35 28.81 20.55
CA SER A 43 -18.67 28.32 20.15
C SER A 43 -18.74 27.77 18.72
N ASP A 44 -17.86 28.20 17.81
CA ASP A 44 -17.94 27.82 16.38
C ASP A 44 -16.89 26.79 15.95
N LEU A 45 -16.02 26.33 16.86
CA LEU A 45 -15.07 25.27 16.56
C LEU A 45 -15.71 23.91 16.83
N GLU A 46 -15.81 23.10 15.77
CA GLU A 46 -16.11 21.68 15.92
C GLU A 46 -15.17 21.05 16.95
N PRO A 47 -15.67 20.09 17.76
CA PRO A 47 -14.88 19.48 18.82
C PRO A 47 -13.60 18.86 18.28
N LEU A 48 -12.57 18.81 19.12
CA LEU A 48 -11.20 18.46 18.71
C LEU A 48 -11.12 17.13 17.94
N ASN A 49 -11.94 16.16 18.32
CA ASN A 49 -12.07 14.88 17.63
C ASN A 49 -12.51 15.04 16.16
N GLU A 50 -13.49 15.89 15.86
CA GLU A 50 -13.98 16.14 14.50
C GLU A 50 -12.94 16.88 13.65
N ARG A 51 -12.24 17.84 14.26
CA ARG A 51 -11.11 18.51 13.60
C ARG A 51 -9.97 17.56 13.28
N ILE A 52 -9.61 16.69 14.23
CA ILE A 52 -8.59 15.66 14.03
C ILE A 52 -9.03 14.71 12.92
N ARG A 53 -10.31 14.28 12.91
CA ARG A 53 -10.87 13.43 11.85
C ARG A 53 -10.78 14.08 10.47
N LYS A 54 -11.13 15.37 10.35
CA LYS A 54 -11.02 16.14 9.09
C LYS A 54 -9.58 16.29 8.61
N ILE A 55 -8.65 16.61 9.51
CA ILE A 55 -7.23 16.76 9.18
C ILE A 55 -6.64 15.41 8.74
N LEU A 56 -7.00 14.33 9.43
CA LEU A 56 -6.53 12.98 9.12
C LEU A 56 -7.28 12.34 7.95
N GLY A 57 -8.29 12.99 7.37
CA GLY A 57 -9.10 12.45 6.28
C GLY A 57 -9.87 11.17 6.65
N ILE A 58 -10.10 10.92 7.95
CA ILE A 58 -10.78 9.73 8.45
C ILE A 58 -12.28 9.91 8.18
N GLN A 59 -12.73 9.43 7.03
CA GLN A 59 -14.16 9.31 6.74
C GLN A 59 -14.73 8.11 7.51
N ASN A 60 -15.85 8.32 8.22
CA ASN A 60 -16.60 7.27 8.93
C ASN A 60 -17.36 6.32 7.99
N GLU A 61 -17.24 6.50 6.67
CA GLU A 61 -17.71 5.50 5.73
C GLU A 61 -16.86 4.25 5.96
N PRO A 62 -17.43 3.10 6.37
CA PRO A 62 -16.70 1.86 6.20
C PRO A 62 -16.33 1.84 4.72
N LEU A 63 -15.03 1.88 4.40
CA LEU A 63 -14.57 1.56 3.06
C LEU A 63 -15.30 0.28 2.71
N LYS A 64 -16.32 0.37 1.84
CA LYS A 64 -17.02 -0.79 1.30
C LYS A 64 -15.97 -1.48 0.46
N SER A 65 -15.10 -2.25 1.10
CA SER A 65 -14.23 -3.14 0.37
C SER A 65 -15.20 -4.15 -0.21
N SER A 66 -15.55 -4.00 -1.48
CA SER A 66 -16.19 -5.05 -2.27
C SER A 66 -15.22 -6.25 -2.48
N ASP A 67 -14.10 -6.22 -1.78
CA ASP A 67 -13.11 -7.27 -1.73
C ASP A 67 -13.70 -8.51 -1.09
N MET A 68 -13.58 -9.60 -1.81
CA MET A 68 -13.88 -10.94 -1.35
C MET A 68 -12.59 -11.68 -1.06
N PHE A 69 -12.63 -12.56 -0.06
CA PHE A 69 -11.58 -13.53 0.14
C PHE A 69 -11.86 -14.77 -0.70
N TYR A 70 -10.80 -15.38 -1.22
CA TYR A 70 -10.90 -16.66 -1.88
C TYR A 70 -9.59 -17.43 -1.80
N PHE A 71 -9.71 -18.75 -1.74
CA PHE A 71 -8.60 -19.66 -1.93
C PHE A 71 -8.43 -20.01 -3.40
N ILE A 72 -7.19 -20.17 -3.82
CA ILE A 72 -6.81 -20.76 -5.10
C ILE A 72 -5.96 -21.98 -4.76
N MET A 73 -6.50 -23.15 -5.04
CA MET A 73 -5.84 -24.43 -4.86
C MET A 73 -5.62 -25.04 -6.24
N TYR A 74 -4.51 -25.73 -6.42
CA TYR A 74 -4.28 -26.47 -7.65
C TYR A 74 -3.58 -27.79 -7.40
N ASP A 75 -3.81 -28.74 -8.28
CA ASP A 75 -3.01 -29.94 -8.42
C ASP A 75 -2.46 -29.95 -9.85
N ILE A 76 -1.17 -29.62 -9.97
CA ILE A 76 -0.46 -29.45 -11.24
C ILE A 76 0.77 -30.33 -11.22
N GLU A 77 0.85 -31.25 -12.18
CA GLU A 77 1.93 -32.22 -12.28
C GLU A 77 3.22 -31.56 -12.83
N ASP A 78 3.10 -30.75 -13.88
CA ASP A 78 4.26 -30.11 -14.51
C ASP A 78 4.84 -28.98 -13.63
N ASN A 79 6.09 -29.16 -13.21
CA ASN A 79 6.85 -28.20 -12.40
C ASN A 79 7.01 -26.82 -13.06
N LYS A 80 7.16 -26.75 -14.39
CA LYS A 80 7.28 -25.51 -15.16
C LYS A 80 5.97 -24.74 -15.13
N VAL A 81 4.85 -25.41 -15.44
CA VAL A 81 3.51 -24.82 -15.43
C VAL A 81 3.17 -24.29 -14.04
N ARG A 82 3.40 -25.13 -13.01
CA ARG A 82 3.22 -24.73 -11.61
C ARG A 82 4.01 -23.49 -11.23
N THR A 83 5.26 -23.38 -11.70
CA THR A 83 6.12 -22.23 -11.43
C THR A 83 5.59 -20.97 -12.11
N GLN A 84 5.08 -21.07 -13.35
CA GLN A 84 4.50 -19.93 -14.06
C GLN A 84 3.22 -19.43 -13.40
N ILE A 85 2.30 -20.34 -13.04
CA ILE A 85 1.07 -19.98 -12.33
C ILE A 85 1.39 -19.35 -10.98
N SER A 86 2.33 -19.93 -10.22
CA SER A 86 2.76 -19.34 -8.95
C SER A 86 3.29 -17.91 -9.12
N LYS A 87 4.10 -17.63 -10.15
CA LYS A 87 4.61 -16.29 -10.42
C LYS A 87 3.50 -15.33 -10.82
N TYR A 88 2.56 -15.78 -11.65
CA TYR A 88 1.40 -15.01 -12.06
C TYR A 88 0.53 -14.61 -10.85
N LEU A 89 0.21 -15.56 -9.97
CA LEU A 89 -0.62 -15.33 -8.78
C LEU A 89 0.05 -14.34 -7.82
N ILE A 90 1.35 -14.51 -7.55
CA ILE A 90 2.12 -13.58 -6.71
C ILE A 90 2.10 -12.17 -7.31
N LYS A 91 2.32 -12.04 -8.63
CA LYS A 91 2.28 -10.75 -9.33
C LYS A 91 0.90 -10.08 -9.27
N LYS A 92 -0.17 -10.87 -9.20
CA LYS A 92 -1.55 -10.39 -9.03
C LYS A 92 -1.91 -10.04 -7.59
N GLY A 93 -0.97 -10.15 -6.65
CA GLY A 93 -1.18 -9.85 -5.23
C GLY A 93 -1.82 -10.99 -4.44
N CYS A 94 -1.80 -12.22 -4.99
CA CYS A 94 -2.20 -13.40 -4.23
C CYS A 94 -1.04 -13.82 -3.31
N ILE A 95 -1.37 -14.20 -2.08
CA ILE A 95 -0.40 -14.59 -1.07
C ILE A 95 -0.34 -16.11 -1.03
N ARG A 96 0.87 -16.65 -1.02
CA ARG A 96 1.10 -18.09 -0.98
C ARG A 96 1.08 -18.59 0.47
N ILE A 97 0.16 -19.49 0.79
CA ILE A 97 0.07 -20.12 2.13
C ILE A 97 0.79 -21.48 2.14
N GLN A 98 0.63 -22.27 1.07
CA GLN A 98 1.30 -23.55 0.92
C GLN A 98 1.82 -23.73 -0.51
N LYS A 99 2.52 -24.84 -0.78
CA LYS A 99 3.10 -25.12 -2.09
C LYS A 99 2.07 -24.99 -3.22
N SER A 100 0.84 -25.46 -2.99
CA SER A 100 -0.24 -25.45 -3.98
C SER A 100 -1.50 -24.72 -3.52
N ILE A 101 -1.38 -23.83 -2.52
CA ILE A 101 -2.51 -23.08 -1.96
C ILE A 101 -2.15 -21.61 -1.83
N PHE A 102 -3.01 -20.76 -2.38
CA PHE A 102 -2.93 -19.30 -2.30
C PHE A 102 -4.21 -18.74 -1.72
N ILE A 103 -4.10 -17.59 -1.06
CA ILE A 103 -5.21 -16.77 -0.61
C ILE A 103 -5.12 -15.41 -1.29
N ALA A 104 -6.26 -14.81 -1.60
CA ALA A 104 -6.33 -13.46 -2.13
C ALA A 104 -7.52 -12.72 -1.54
N LYS A 105 -7.35 -11.40 -1.40
CA LYS A 105 -8.40 -10.44 -1.04
C LYS A 105 -8.51 -9.46 -2.20
N THR A 106 -9.51 -9.64 -3.06
CA THR A 106 -9.68 -8.78 -4.24
C THR A 106 -11.15 -8.55 -4.57
N GLU A 107 -11.43 -7.47 -5.30
CA GLU A 107 -12.74 -7.21 -5.87
C GLU A 107 -13.19 -8.33 -6.83
N ARG A 108 -14.51 -8.47 -6.97
CA ARG A 108 -15.13 -9.50 -7.83
C ARG A 108 -14.68 -9.44 -9.29
N VAL A 109 -14.34 -8.26 -9.81
CA VAL A 109 -13.81 -8.08 -11.18
C VAL A 109 -12.46 -8.79 -11.31
N LYS A 110 -11.53 -8.55 -10.39
CA LYS A 110 -10.21 -9.19 -10.37
C LYS A 110 -10.31 -10.71 -10.13
N PHE A 111 -11.24 -11.14 -9.29
CA PHE A 111 -11.54 -12.57 -9.14
C PHE A 111 -11.91 -13.22 -10.47
N SER A 112 -12.82 -12.59 -11.22
CA SER A 112 -13.23 -13.07 -12.55
C SER A 112 -12.06 -13.07 -13.54
N GLU A 113 -11.23 -12.01 -13.55
CA GLU A 113 -10.03 -11.96 -14.40
C GLU A 113 -9.06 -13.10 -14.12
N ILE A 114 -8.77 -13.38 -12.85
CA ILE A 114 -7.87 -14.46 -12.43
C ILE A 114 -8.47 -15.81 -12.83
N HIS A 115 -9.76 -16.02 -12.60
CA HIS A 115 -10.45 -17.23 -13.03
C HIS A 115 -10.34 -17.46 -14.54
N HIS A 116 -10.61 -16.44 -15.36
CA HIS A 116 -10.50 -16.53 -16.82
C HIS A 116 -9.05 -16.80 -17.26
N ALA A 117 -8.07 -16.11 -16.68
CA ALA A 117 -6.67 -16.33 -17.01
C ALA A 117 -6.21 -17.75 -16.67
N LEU A 118 -6.57 -18.27 -15.48
CA LEU A 118 -6.23 -19.63 -15.08
C LEU A 118 -6.93 -20.67 -15.96
N LYS A 119 -8.19 -20.43 -16.36
CA LYS A 119 -8.90 -21.28 -17.31
C LYS A 119 -8.22 -21.32 -18.67
N SER A 120 -7.87 -20.15 -19.24
CA SER A 120 -7.16 -20.09 -20.52
C SER A 120 -5.79 -20.77 -20.46
N ILE A 121 -5.09 -20.68 -19.33
CA ILE A 121 -3.86 -21.42 -19.11
C ILE A 121 -4.15 -22.92 -19.11
N ASN A 122 -5.16 -23.39 -18.38
CA ASN A 122 -5.53 -24.82 -18.32
C ASN A 122 -5.90 -25.39 -19.70
N ASP A 123 -6.66 -24.62 -20.49
CA ASP A 123 -7.09 -25.00 -21.84
C ASP A 123 -5.92 -25.16 -22.81
N LEU A 124 -4.82 -24.41 -22.62
CA LEU A 124 -3.61 -24.52 -23.44
C LEU A 124 -2.78 -25.78 -23.12
N TYR A 125 -2.95 -26.37 -21.94
CA TYR A 125 -2.16 -27.51 -21.44
C TYR A 125 -2.97 -28.81 -21.39
N GLU A 126 -3.92 -28.99 -22.33
CA GLU A 126 -4.73 -30.21 -22.48
C GLU A 126 -5.64 -30.55 -21.28
N ASN A 127 -5.87 -29.61 -20.35
CA ASN A 127 -6.83 -29.73 -19.25
C ASN A 127 -6.64 -30.94 -18.31
N ALA A 128 -5.41 -31.45 -18.15
CA ALA A 128 -5.15 -32.55 -17.22
C ALA A 128 -5.12 -32.12 -15.74
N ASP A 129 -4.76 -30.88 -15.47
CA ASP A 129 -4.59 -30.35 -14.12
C ASP A 129 -5.91 -29.79 -13.54
N SER A 130 -6.02 -29.81 -12.21
CA SER A 130 -7.19 -29.26 -11.51
C SER A 130 -6.85 -27.96 -10.79
N ILE A 131 -7.66 -26.92 -11.00
CA ILE A 131 -7.53 -25.63 -10.33
C ILE A 131 -8.88 -25.27 -9.73
N ILE A 132 -8.91 -25.01 -8.43
CA ILE A 132 -10.12 -24.75 -7.65
C ILE A 132 -10.03 -23.35 -7.04
N LEU A 133 -11.06 -22.53 -7.28
CA LEU A 133 -11.21 -21.22 -6.66
C LEU A 133 -12.41 -21.25 -5.74
N VAL A 134 -12.19 -21.00 -4.44
CA VAL A 134 -13.24 -21.05 -3.42
C VAL A 134 -13.43 -19.68 -2.81
N PRO A 135 -14.51 -18.95 -3.13
CA PRO A 135 -14.87 -17.74 -2.40
C PRO A 135 -15.28 -18.09 -0.97
N ILE A 136 -14.77 -17.32 -0.01
CA ILE A 136 -15.03 -17.50 1.41
C ILE A 136 -15.32 -16.16 2.07
N SER A 137 -16.12 -16.18 3.13
CA SER A 137 -16.39 -14.99 3.93
C SER A 137 -15.18 -14.62 4.79
N THR A 138 -15.14 -13.35 5.21
CA THR A 138 -14.13 -12.81 6.12
C THR A 138 -14.03 -13.59 7.42
N ASP A 139 -15.17 -14.00 7.96
CA ASP A 139 -15.26 -14.68 9.26
C ASP A 139 -14.53 -16.02 9.22
N ILE A 140 -14.71 -16.79 8.13
CA ILE A 140 -14.05 -18.07 7.93
C ILE A 140 -12.52 -17.88 7.87
N VAL A 141 -12.04 -16.87 7.14
CA VAL A 141 -10.60 -16.60 7.05
C VAL A 141 -10.01 -16.23 8.40
N SER A 142 -10.68 -15.33 9.15
CA SER A 142 -10.22 -14.91 10.48
C SER A 142 -10.19 -16.03 11.50
N SER A 143 -11.03 -17.06 11.33
CA SER A 143 -11.06 -18.26 12.17
C SER A 143 -10.08 -19.35 11.74
N MET A 144 -9.39 -19.16 10.60
CA MET A 144 -8.49 -20.16 10.04
C MET A 144 -7.31 -20.40 10.98
N LYS A 145 -7.05 -21.66 11.31
CA LYS A 145 -5.91 -22.07 12.13
C LYS A 145 -4.89 -22.76 11.24
N LEU A 146 -3.67 -22.22 11.22
CA LEU A 146 -2.53 -22.84 10.54
C LEU A 146 -1.65 -23.56 11.57
N ILE A 147 -1.27 -24.80 11.28
CA ILE A 147 -0.36 -25.60 12.11
C ILE A 147 0.96 -25.74 11.35
N GLY A 148 2.07 -25.35 11.95
CA GLY A 148 3.41 -25.45 11.35
C GLY A 148 4.07 -24.08 11.15
N GLN A 149 4.90 -23.95 10.10
CA GLN A 149 5.61 -22.72 9.81
C GLN A 149 4.62 -21.61 9.43
N ASN A 150 4.58 -20.53 10.23
CA ASN A 150 3.59 -19.47 10.10
C ASN A 150 3.76 -18.69 8.80
N VAL A 151 2.68 -18.63 8.03
CA VAL A 151 2.41 -17.53 7.10
C VAL A 151 1.44 -16.64 7.86
N ASP A 152 1.82 -15.38 8.12
CA ASP A 152 0.98 -14.44 8.87
C ASP A 152 -0.26 -14.06 8.05
N ILE A 153 -1.27 -14.93 8.09
CA ILE A 153 -2.58 -14.72 7.46
C ILE A 153 -3.30 -13.52 8.11
N ASP A 154 -3.00 -13.24 9.38
CA ASP A 154 -3.61 -12.16 10.14
C ASP A 154 -3.40 -10.79 9.47
N ILE A 155 -2.23 -10.59 8.84
CA ILE A 155 -1.90 -9.38 8.05
C ILE A 155 -2.86 -9.20 6.86
N ILE A 156 -3.37 -10.29 6.30
CA ILE A 156 -4.26 -10.29 5.13
C ILE A 156 -5.70 -9.97 5.55
N THR A 157 -6.11 -10.46 6.71
CA THR A 157 -7.47 -10.25 7.25
C THR A 157 -7.67 -8.88 7.87
N GLN A 158 -6.63 -8.28 8.44
CA GLN A 158 -6.75 -6.99 9.10
C GLN A 158 -6.75 -5.85 8.07
N SER A 159 -7.88 -5.14 8.00
CA SER A 159 -7.88 -3.76 7.49
C SER A 159 -6.97 -2.93 8.39
N TYR A 160 -5.81 -2.50 7.89
CA TYR A 160 -4.87 -1.67 8.64
C TYR A 160 -5.58 -0.42 9.20
N ASN A 161 -5.90 -0.45 10.49
CA ASN A 161 -6.31 0.72 11.28
C ASN A 161 -5.31 0.98 12.41
N THR A 162 -4.06 0.54 12.27
CA THR A 162 -3.04 0.73 13.31
C THR A 162 -1.88 1.52 12.73
N LEU A 163 -1.80 2.78 13.14
CA LEU A 163 -0.69 3.68 12.90
C LEU A 163 0.30 3.48 14.06
N PHE A 164 1.50 2.95 13.78
CA PHE A 164 2.57 2.94 14.77
C PHE A 164 3.15 4.35 14.87
N ILE A 165 3.04 4.96 16.05
CA ILE A 165 3.64 6.25 16.42
C ILE A 165 4.89 5.97 17.24
#